data_AF-A0A843K812-F1
#
_entry.id   AF-A0A843K812-F1
#
_cell.length_a   1.000
_cell.length_b   1.000
_cell.length_c   1.000
_cell.angle_alpha   90.00
_cell.angle_beta   90.00
_cell.angle_gamma   90.00
#
_symmetry.space_group_name_H-M   'P 1'
#
loop_
_entity.id
_entity.type
_entity.pdbx_description
1 polymer ?
#
loop_
_entity_poly.entity_id
_entity_poly.type
_entity_poly.pdbx_seq_one_letter_code
_entity_poly.pdbx_strand_id
1 'polypeptide(L)'
;MTEEEQDFISDDRGLIIKKKSRLRQEMEDVLQKKGISVESRITIINLDTRESFYFDDYAGAMQFMKGKKGRWYLATPGIRRP
;
A
#
# COMPACT_ATOMS: atom_id res chain seq x y z
N MET A 1 37.35 11.41 -9.16
CA MET A 1 36.25 12.05 -9.93
C MET A 1 35.72 10.97 -10.83
N THR A 2 34.54 10.39 -10.65
CA THR A 2 33.24 10.77 -10.07
C THR A 2 32.58 9.44 -9.66
N GLU A 3 31.57 9.30 -8.82
CA GLU A 3 30.60 10.15 -8.13
C GLU A 3 30.18 9.27 -6.94
N GLU A 4 30.14 9.85 -5.76
CA GLU A 4 29.73 9.16 -4.55
C GLU A 4 28.26 8.75 -4.69
N GLU A 5 27.97 7.45 -4.69
CA GLU A 5 26.63 6.94 -4.42
C GLU A 5 26.30 7.32 -2.97
N GLN A 6 25.83 8.56 -2.81
CA GLN A 6 25.29 9.04 -1.55
C GLN A 6 24.02 8.23 -1.29
N ASP A 7 24.18 7.16 -0.52
CA ASP A 7 23.09 6.52 0.19
C ASP A 7 22.45 7.58 1.10
N PHE A 8 21.34 8.14 0.62
CA PHE A 8 20.49 9.01 1.40
C PHE A 8 19.85 8.18 2.51
N ILE A 9 20.53 8.11 3.65
CA ILE A 9 19.94 7.72 4.92
C ILE A 9 19.13 8.92 5.41
N SER A 10 17.81 8.82 5.30
CA SER A 10 16.90 9.74 5.99
C SER A 10 16.23 8.97 7.13
N ASP A 11 16.57 9.39 8.34
CA ASP A 11 15.99 8.91 9.59
C ASP A 11 14.52 9.31 9.71
N ASP A 12 13.71 8.33 10.10
CA ASP A 12 12.37 8.40 10.69
C ASP A 12 11.20 8.99 9.84
N ARG A 13 10.20 8.14 9.56
CA ARG A 13 8.79 8.46 9.22
C ARG A 13 8.43 9.04 7.85
N GLY A 14 8.65 8.27 6.81
CA GLY A 14 7.97 8.53 5.54
C GLY A 14 8.52 7.65 4.45
N LEU A 15 7.67 6.77 3.93
CA LEU A 15 7.93 5.86 2.81
C LEU A 15 8.89 6.51 1.80
N ILE A 16 10.08 5.91 1.62
CA ILE A 16 10.96 6.24 0.51
C ILE A 16 10.13 6.03 -0.76
N ILE A 17 9.75 7.11 -1.44
CA ILE A 17 9.15 7.04 -2.77
C ILE A 17 10.26 6.58 -3.72
N LYS A 18 10.58 5.29 -3.67
CA LYS A 18 11.55 4.69 -4.57
C LYS A 18 10.97 4.77 -5.97
N LYS A 19 11.74 5.36 -6.89
CA LYS A 19 11.45 5.32 -8.32
C LYS A 19 11.16 3.87 -8.72
N LYS A 20 9.98 3.62 -9.30
CA LYS A 20 9.61 2.26 -9.74
C LYS A 20 10.62 1.78 -10.79
N SER A 21 11.05 0.53 -10.69
CA SER A 21 11.91 -0.08 -11.71
C SER A 21 11.14 -0.22 -13.03
N ARG A 22 11.86 -0.28 -14.16
CA ARG A 22 11.25 -0.48 -15.49
C ARG A 22 10.39 -1.75 -15.54
N LEU A 23 10.91 -2.85 -14.98
CA LEU A 23 10.17 -4.11 -14.86
C LEU A 23 8.87 -3.96 -14.07
N ARG A 24 8.88 -3.18 -12.99
CA ARG A 24 7.67 -2.93 -12.19
C ARG A 24 6.62 -2.17 -13.00
N GLN A 25 7.03 -1.15 -13.77
CA GLN A 25 6.12 -0.40 -14.64
C GLN A 25 5.52 -1.30 -15.72
N GLU A 26 6.36 -2.08 -16.41
CA GLU A 26 5.93 -3.03 -17.45
C GLU A 26 4.89 -4.04 -16.90
N MET A 27 5.09 -4.55 -15.67
CA MET A 27 4.14 -5.45 -15.02
C MET A 27 2.84 -4.76 -14.61
N GLU A 28 2.91 -3.56 -14.04
CA GLU A 28 1.71 -2.79 -13.66
C GLU A 28 0.86 -2.45 -14.90
N ASP A 29 1.48 -2.11 -16.04
CA ASP A 29 0.78 -1.86 -17.30
C ASP A 29 0.05 -3.10 -17.84
N VAL A 30 0.70 -4.28 -17.78
CA VAL A 30 0.10 -5.57 -18.17
C VAL A 30 -1.09 -5.90 -17.27
N LEU A 31 -0.96 -5.68 -15.97
CA LEU A 31 -2.03 -5.91 -15.02
C LEU A 31 -3.20 -4.95 -15.27
N GLN A 32 -2.94 -3.67 -15.51
CA GLN A 32 -4.00 -2.68 -15.80
C GLN A 32 -4.81 -3.05 -17.05
N LYS A 33 -4.15 -3.54 -18.12
CA LYS A 33 -4.84 -4.03 -19.33
C LYS A 33 -5.79 -5.21 -19.04
N LYS A 34 -5.56 -5.95 -17.96
CA LYS A 34 -6.42 -7.04 -17.49
C LYS A 34 -7.48 -6.56 -16.48
N GLY A 35 -7.62 -5.24 -16.31
CA GLY A 35 -8.47 -4.62 -15.30
C GLY A 35 -7.91 -4.70 -13.88
N ILE A 36 -6.67 -5.14 -13.73
CA ILE A 36 -6.05 -5.40 -12.43
C ILE A 36 -5.17 -4.21 -12.05
N SER A 37 -5.51 -3.50 -10.98
CA SER A 37 -4.71 -2.38 -10.48
C SER A 37 -4.06 -2.71 -9.15
N VAL A 38 -2.81 -2.29 -8.95
CA VAL A 38 -2.19 -2.32 -7.62
C VAL A 38 -2.71 -1.11 -6.85
N GLU A 39 -3.52 -1.36 -5.82
CA GLU A 39 -4.03 -0.29 -4.97
C GLU A 39 -3.00 -0.05 -3.85
N SER A 40 -2.46 1.17 -3.77
CA SER A 40 -1.49 1.55 -2.74
C SER A 40 -2.08 1.62 -1.33
N ARG A 41 -3.37 1.29 -1.19
CA ARG A 41 -4.15 1.53 0.02
C ARG A 41 -4.25 0.28 0.87
N ILE A 42 -4.17 0.48 2.17
CA ILE A 42 -4.49 -0.53 3.18
C ILE A 42 -6.00 -0.63 3.25
N THR A 43 -6.51 -1.86 3.21
CA THR A 43 -7.94 -2.14 3.33
C THR A 43 -8.21 -2.80 4.67
N ILE A 44 -9.21 -2.31 5.40
CA ILE A 44 -9.73 -2.94 6.62
C ILE A 44 -11.15 -3.41 6.33
N ILE A 45 -11.42 -4.68 6.58
CA ILE A 45 -12.71 -5.32 6.33
C ILE A 45 -13.30 -5.82 7.65
N ASN A 46 -14.54 -5.40 7.96
CA ASN A 46 -15.32 -6.01 9.04
C ASN A 46 -15.85 -7.37 8.56
N LEU A 47 -15.50 -8.46 9.23
CA LEU A 47 -15.92 -9.79 8.78
C LEU A 47 -17.37 -10.14 9.15
N ASP A 48 -17.96 -9.41 10.08
CA ASP A 48 -19.35 -9.61 10.50
C ASP A 48 -20.31 -8.80 9.62
N THR A 49 -19.98 -7.54 9.30
CA THR A 49 -20.82 -6.65 8.47
C THR A 49 -20.45 -6.64 6.98
N ARG A 50 -19.26 -7.14 6.62
CA ARG A 50 -18.65 -7.08 5.28
C ARG A 50 -18.34 -5.65 4.80
N GLU A 51 -18.37 -4.67 5.68
CA GLU A 51 -17.97 -3.30 5.37
C GLU A 51 -16.45 -3.20 5.15
N SER A 52 -16.04 -2.41 4.16
CA SER A 52 -14.64 -2.19 3.80
C SER A 52 -14.26 -0.71 3.92
N PHE A 53 -13.08 -0.45 4.50
CA PHE A 53 -12.52 0.88 4.73
C PHE A 53 -11.11 0.95 4.16
N TYR A 54 -10.74 2.07 3.54
CA TYR A 54 -9.48 2.23 2.82
C TYR A 54 -8.66 3.35 3.42
N PHE A 55 -7.35 3.14 3.54
CA PHE A 55 -6.40 4.07 4.15
C PHE A 55 -5.14 4.18 3.29
N ASP A 56 -4.57 5.37 3.19
CA ASP A 56 -3.35 5.60 2.42
C ASP A 56 -2.09 5.14 3.19
N ASP A 57 -2.17 5.02 4.52
CA ASP A 57 -1.07 4.56 5.37
C ASP A 57 -1.52 3.69 6.56
N TYR A 58 -0.55 2.99 7.16
CA TYR A 58 -0.80 2.04 8.24
C TYR A 58 -1.19 2.73 9.55
N ALA A 59 -0.66 3.92 9.81
CA ALA A 59 -0.94 4.66 11.04
C ALA A 59 -2.41 5.07 11.10
N GLY A 60 -2.95 5.61 10.00
CA GLY A 60 -4.36 5.95 9.85
C GLY A 60 -5.27 4.72 9.98
N ALA A 61 -4.88 3.60 9.36
CA ALA A 61 -5.58 2.33 9.50
C ALA A 61 -5.65 1.86 10.97
N MET A 62 -4.55 1.95 11.71
CA MET A 62 -4.50 1.58 13.14
C MET A 62 -5.27 2.54 14.03
N GLN A 63 -5.26 3.84 13.71
CA GLN A 63 -6.05 4.82 14.44
C GLN A 63 -7.55 4.54 14.29
N PHE A 64 -8.00 4.17 13.10
CA PHE A 64 -9.38 3.73 12.87
C PHE A 64 -9.74 2.46 13.66
N MET A 65 -8.81 1.50 13.75
CA MET A 65 -9.03 0.24 14.47
C MET A 65 -9.07 0.39 15.99
N LYS A 66 -8.55 1.49 16.52
CA LYS A 66 -8.47 1.71 17.96
C LYS A 66 -9.86 1.68 18.61
N GLY A 67 -10.06 0.73 19.53
CA GLY A 67 -11.31 0.57 20.27
C GLY A 67 -12.43 -0.17 19.52
N LYS A 68 -12.22 -0.59 18.26
CA LYS A 68 -13.15 -1.46 17.55
C LYS A 68 -13.08 -2.88 18.11
N LYS A 69 -14.25 -3.51 18.29
CA LYS A 69 -14.40 -4.89 18.73
C LYS A 69 -14.82 -5.77 17.54
N GLY A 70 -14.69 -7.08 17.68
CA GLY A 70 -15.10 -8.05 16.67
C GLY A 70 -13.96 -8.50 15.75
N ARG A 71 -14.32 -9.16 14.65
CA ARG A 71 -13.35 -9.75 13.72
C ARG A 71 -13.10 -8.83 12.53
N TRP A 72 -11.84 -8.46 12.35
CA TRP A 72 -11.41 -7.54 11.31
C TRP A 72 -10.25 -8.15 10.52
N TYR A 73 -10.28 -7.95 9.20
CA TYR A 73 -9.19 -8.33 8.32
C TYR A 73 -8.49 -7.08 7.82
N LEU A 74 -7.16 -7.04 7.94
CA LEU A 74 -6.33 -5.99 7.36
C LEU A 74 -5.59 -6.57 6.16
N ALA A 75 -5.85 -6.00 4.99
CA ALA A 75 -5.12 -6.26 3.76
C ALA A 75 -4.18 -5.09 3.49
N THR A 76 -2.89 -5.39 3.34
CA THR A 76 -1.90 -4.44 2.86
C THR A 76 -2.10 -4.14 1.36
N PRO A 77 -1.46 -3.08 0.82
CA PRO A 77 -1.59 -2.69 -0.58
C PRO A 77 -1.51 -3.90 -1.51
N GLY A 78 -2.58 -4.10 -2.26
CA GLY A 78 -2.85 -5.39 -2.90
C GLY A 78 -3.36 -5.24 -4.32
N ILE A 79 -3.58 -6.40 -4.93
CA ILE A 79 -4.09 -6.50 -6.28
C ILE A 79 -5.61 -6.32 -6.24
N ARG A 80 -6.11 -5.22 -6.78
CA ARG A 80 -7.56 -4.99 -6.98
C ARG A 80 -7.98 -5.54 -8.34
N ARG A 81 -9.04 -6.34 -8.34
CA ARG A 81 -9.75 -6.77 -9.56
C ARG A 81 -11.04 -5.94 -9.69
N PRO A 82 -11.50 -5.64 -10.91
CA PRO A 82 -12.74 -4.91 -11.12
C PRO A 82 -13.96 -5.75 -10.75
#